data_AF-A0A972QBT0-F1
#
_entry.id   AF-A0A972QBT0-F1
#
_cell.length_a   1.000
_cell.length_b   1.000
_cell.length_c   1.000
_cell.angle_alpha   90.00
_cell.angle_beta   90.00
_cell.angle_gamma   90.00
#
_symmetry.space_group_name_H-M   'P 1'
#
loop_
_entity.id
_entity.type
_entity.pdbx_description
1 polymer ?
#
loop_
_entity_poly.entity_id
_entity_poly.type
_entity_poly.pdbx_seq_one_letter_code
_entity_poly.pdbx_strand_id
1 'polypeptide(L)'
;MKTIISISTLISLLFISCAVKLPKITATGERTALENQIVGSYRMIEEQAFMVASLRGEFPTDSISLTQEKRRVLLAFQRQRFNADDVTEFKGEGTVGEALDGFLEIIPNQKYESDSIYQVLVDKIVAEENEDRRLIMRRIIELHPEIDPNDKSKVGLVYSRMKQEASQEGTWIQQSDGSWKKK
;
A
#
# COMPACT_ATOMS: atom_id res chain seq x y z
N MET A 1 24.56 56.90 -56.43
CA MET A 1 24.78 55.44 -56.26
C MET A 1 24.01 54.99 -55.03
N LYS A 2 23.19 53.95 -55.18
CA LYS A 2 22.15 53.52 -54.25
C LYS A 2 22.73 52.60 -53.18
N THR A 3 22.63 52.96 -51.90
CA THR A 3 22.87 52.03 -50.78
C THR A 3 21.53 51.39 -50.43
N ILE A 4 21.24 50.28 -51.10
CA ILE A 4 20.07 49.44 -50.84
C ILE A 4 20.36 48.62 -49.59
N ILE A 5 19.48 48.83 -48.62
CA ILE A 5 19.37 48.20 -47.33
C ILE A 5 19.43 46.67 -47.47
N SER A 6 20.41 46.02 -46.82
CA SER A 6 20.41 44.57 -46.64
C SER A 6 19.59 44.22 -45.39
N ILE A 7 18.26 44.19 -45.54
CA ILE A 7 17.28 43.71 -44.53
C ILE A 7 17.41 42.19 -44.29
N SER A 8 18.21 41.48 -45.08
CA SER A 8 18.29 40.01 -45.04
C SER A 8 19.04 39.46 -43.82
N THR A 9 19.89 40.22 -43.15
CA THR A 9 20.71 39.72 -42.02
C THR A 9 20.06 39.89 -40.65
N LEU A 10 19.01 40.72 -40.52
CA LEU A 10 18.34 40.94 -39.23
C LEU A 10 17.18 39.96 -38.96
N ILE A 11 16.68 39.28 -40.00
CA ILE A 11 15.55 38.33 -39.90
C ILE A 11 16.00 36.91 -39.48
N SER A 12 17.29 36.59 -39.61
CA SER A 12 17.82 35.24 -39.32
C SER A 12 18.04 34.94 -37.83
N LEU A 13 17.97 35.96 -36.95
CA LEU A 13 18.15 35.81 -35.50
C LEU A 13 16.85 35.63 -34.70
N LEU A 14 15.69 35.62 -35.36
CA LEU A 14 14.37 35.56 -34.69
C LEU A 14 13.79 34.14 -34.51
N PHE A 15 14.51 33.07 -34.92
CA PHE A 15 13.97 31.70 -34.92
C PHE A 15 14.55 30.73 -33.88
N ILE A 16 15.42 31.17 -32.96
CA ILE A 16 16.12 30.23 -32.05
C ILE A 16 15.44 30.09 -30.66
N SER A 17 14.40 30.86 -30.34
CA SER A 17 13.73 30.75 -29.03
C SER A 17 12.43 29.94 -29.10
N CYS A 18 12.52 28.67 -29.46
CA CYS A 18 11.52 27.69 -29.03
C CYS A 18 12.09 26.93 -27.84
N ALA A 19 12.06 27.57 -26.66
CA ALA A 19 12.31 26.88 -25.40
C ALA A 19 11.13 25.94 -25.15
N VAL A 20 11.22 24.73 -25.72
CA VAL A 20 10.28 23.64 -25.47
C VAL A 20 10.40 23.30 -23.99
N LYS A 21 9.51 23.89 -23.19
CA LYS A 21 9.31 23.53 -21.79
C LYS A 21 8.76 22.10 -21.82
N LEU A 22 9.65 21.12 -21.62
CA LEU A 22 9.24 19.73 -21.45
C LEU A 22 8.16 19.70 -20.36
N PRO A 23 6.94 19.25 -20.67
CA PRO A 23 5.93 19.10 -19.64
C PRO A 23 6.50 18.17 -18.59
N LYS A 24 6.32 18.52 -17.32
CA LYS A 24 6.72 17.66 -16.21
C LYS A 24 5.88 16.39 -16.36
N ILE A 25 6.47 15.33 -16.90
CA ILE A 25 5.84 14.03 -17.04
C ILE A 25 5.68 13.53 -15.61
N THR A 26 4.55 13.84 -14.98
CA THR A 26 4.10 13.10 -13.82
C THR A 26 3.69 11.75 -14.37
N ALA A 27 4.58 10.76 -14.28
CA ALA A 27 4.24 9.37 -14.51
C ALA A 27 3.19 8.99 -13.47
N THR A 28 1.91 9.21 -13.78
CA THR A 28 0.77 8.96 -12.89
C THR A 28 0.48 7.47 -12.69
N GLY A 29 1.31 6.59 -13.25
CA GLY A 29 1.22 5.13 -13.09
C GLY A 29 2.51 4.44 -12.63
N GLU A 30 3.66 5.13 -12.53
CA GLU A 30 4.89 4.51 -12.04
C GLU A 30 5.04 4.72 -10.54
N ARG A 31 5.27 3.62 -9.80
CA ARG A 31 5.61 3.69 -8.38
C ARG A 31 6.90 4.46 -8.18
N THR A 32 6.93 5.36 -7.20
CA THR A 32 8.16 6.08 -6.88
C THR A 32 9.22 5.13 -6.31
N ALA A 33 10.49 5.54 -6.34
CA ALA A 33 11.59 4.75 -5.76
C ALA A 33 11.30 4.33 -4.30
N LEU A 34 10.73 5.24 -3.50
CA LEU A 34 10.36 4.95 -2.12
C LEU A 34 9.21 3.93 -2.00
N GLU A 35 8.19 4.05 -2.86
CA GLU A 35 7.07 3.10 -2.87
C GLU A 35 7.56 1.69 -3.25
N ASN A 36 8.51 1.59 -4.18
CA ASN A 36 9.14 0.32 -4.53
C ASN A 36 9.97 -0.26 -3.38
N GLN A 37 10.67 0.57 -2.61
CA GLN A 37 11.38 0.14 -1.40
C GLN A 37 10.42 -0.41 -0.34
N ILE A 38 9.32 0.31 -0.06
CA ILE A 38 8.27 -0.12 0.87
C ILE A 38 7.69 -1.48 0.47
N VAL A 39 7.29 -1.62 -0.82
CA VAL A 39 6.74 -2.88 -1.33
C VAL A 39 7.78 -3.99 -1.32
N GLY A 40 9.04 -3.68 -1.65
CA GLY A 40 10.14 -4.63 -1.58
C GLY A 40 10.34 -5.17 -0.16
N SER A 41 10.35 -4.29 0.83
CA SER A 41 10.46 -4.65 2.24
C SER A 41 9.28 -5.49 2.71
N TYR A 42 8.05 -5.15 2.32
CA TYR A 42 6.87 -5.97 2.60
C TYR A 42 7.06 -7.41 2.08
N ARG A 43 7.38 -7.56 0.79
CA ARG A 43 7.54 -8.88 0.14
C ARG A 43 8.66 -9.71 0.77
N MET A 44 9.77 -9.06 1.10
CA MET A 44 10.89 -9.72 1.77
C MET A 44 10.48 -10.29 3.14
N ILE A 45 9.72 -9.54 3.94
CA ILE A 45 9.29 -10.02 5.26
C ILE A 45 8.23 -11.12 5.12
N GLU A 46 7.31 -10.99 4.15
CA GLU A 46 6.31 -12.01 3.82
C GLU A 46 6.98 -13.34 3.44
N GLU A 47 8.00 -13.31 2.60
CA GLU A 47 8.79 -14.50 2.22
C GLU A 47 9.51 -15.11 3.43
N GLN A 48 10.06 -14.27 4.32
CA GLN A 48 10.65 -14.76 5.57
C GLN A 48 9.63 -15.44 6.48
N ALA A 49 8.41 -14.90 6.57
CA ALA A 49 7.34 -15.51 7.35
C ALA A 49 6.98 -16.89 6.80
N PHE A 50 6.92 -17.02 5.47
CA PHE A 50 6.67 -18.29 4.80
C PHE A 50 7.78 -19.31 5.06
N MET A 51 9.05 -18.90 4.93
CA MET A 51 10.20 -19.77 5.22
C MET A 51 10.17 -20.27 6.67
N VAL A 52 9.90 -19.37 7.63
CA VAL A 52 9.83 -19.74 9.05
C VAL A 52 8.65 -20.66 9.35
N ALA A 53 7.48 -20.42 8.76
CA ALA A 53 6.32 -21.30 8.92
C ALA A 53 6.53 -22.71 8.35
N SER A 54 7.41 -22.87 7.37
CA SER A 54 7.75 -24.18 6.78
C SER A 54 8.62 -25.05 7.69
N LEU A 55 9.30 -24.45 8.67
CA LEU A 55 10.08 -25.17 9.68
C LEU A 55 9.10 -25.78 10.68
N ARG A 56 8.71 -27.04 10.45
CA ARG A 56 7.90 -27.82 11.41
C ARG A 56 8.73 -28.11 12.66
N GLY A 57 8.71 -27.19 13.61
CA GLY A 57 9.35 -27.34 14.91
C GLY A 57 9.06 -26.11 15.78
N GLU A 58 9.08 -26.29 17.10
CA GLU A 58 9.22 -25.17 18.03
C GLU A 58 10.32 -24.26 17.48
N PHE A 59 10.01 -22.97 17.31
CA PHE A 59 11.01 -21.99 16.90
C PHE A 59 12.30 -22.28 17.65
N PRO A 60 13.37 -22.75 16.98
CA PRO A 60 14.53 -23.19 17.70
C PRO A 60 15.07 -21.93 18.34
N THR A 61 14.96 -21.83 19.66
CA THR A 61 15.44 -20.69 20.42
C THR A 61 16.94 -20.49 20.17
N ASP A 62 17.62 -21.53 19.67
CA ASP A 62 19.07 -21.60 19.50
C ASP A 62 19.59 -21.58 18.05
N SER A 63 18.79 -21.83 17.00
CA SER A 63 19.34 -21.87 15.61
C SER A 63 18.97 -20.66 14.74
N ILE A 64 17.94 -19.91 15.11
CA ILE A 64 17.63 -18.61 14.51
C ILE A 64 17.40 -17.63 15.66
N SER A 65 18.42 -16.85 16.00
CA SER A 65 18.31 -15.75 16.98
C SER A 65 17.42 -14.64 16.42
N LEU A 66 16.10 -14.87 16.39
CA LEU A 66 15.10 -13.87 16.05
C LEU A 66 14.82 -13.02 17.28
N THR A 67 14.93 -11.71 17.13
CA THR A 67 14.44 -10.77 18.15
C THR A 67 12.93 -10.99 18.35
N GLN A 68 12.44 -10.70 19.56
CA GLN A 68 11.01 -10.80 19.88
C GLN A 68 10.17 -9.97 18.90
N GLU A 69 10.63 -8.77 18.53
CA GLU A 69 9.97 -7.92 17.54
C GLU A 69 9.86 -8.59 16.18
N LYS A 70 10.97 -9.15 15.66
CA LYS A 70 10.96 -9.82 14.36
C LYS A 70 9.99 -11.00 14.38
N ARG A 71 9.96 -11.78 15.47
CA ARG A 71 9.01 -12.89 15.64
C ARG A 71 7.56 -12.42 15.60
N ARG A 72 7.20 -11.33 16.28
CA ARG A 72 5.83 -10.79 16.25
C ARG A 72 5.39 -10.40 14.85
N VAL A 73 6.26 -9.77 14.07
CA VAL A 73 5.95 -9.41 12.68
C VAL A 73 5.75 -10.64 11.81
N LEU A 74 6.58 -11.67 11.95
CA LEU A 74 6.41 -12.93 11.20
C LEU A 74 5.10 -13.64 11.55
N LEU A 75 4.73 -13.65 12.83
CA LEU A 75 3.44 -14.19 13.29
C LEU A 75 2.26 -13.37 12.75
N ALA A 76 2.40 -12.05 12.64
CA ALA A 76 1.38 -11.20 12.02
C ALA A 76 1.12 -11.62 10.57
N PHE A 77 2.17 -11.82 9.75
CA PHE A 77 2.01 -12.35 8.38
C PHE A 77 1.34 -13.74 8.35
N GLN A 78 1.66 -14.60 9.31
CA GLN A 78 1.03 -15.92 9.41
C GLN A 78 -0.46 -15.80 9.73
N ARG A 79 -0.85 -14.91 10.65
CA ARG A 79 -2.26 -14.68 11.00
C ARG A 79 -3.03 -14.00 9.87
N GLN A 80 -2.46 -13.01 9.18
CA GLN A 80 -3.06 -12.45 7.96
C GLN A 80 -3.35 -13.52 6.90
N ARG A 81 -2.45 -14.49 6.75
CA ARG A 81 -2.66 -15.61 5.81
C ARG A 81 -3.77 -16.56 6.27
N PHE A 82 -3.85 -16.82 7.57
CA PHE A 82 -4.89 -17.65 8.15
C PHE A 82 -6.27 -17.00 8.01
N ASN A 83 -6.36 -15.68 8.19
CA ASN A 83 -7.61 -14.90 8.08
C ASN A 83 -7.96 -14.50 6.62
N ALA A 84 -7.17 -14.92 5.62
CA ALA A 84 -7.26 -14.39 4.27
C ALA A 84 -8.57 -14.76 3.54
N ASP A 85 -9.09 -15.96 3.80
CA ASP A 85 -10.37 -16.43 3.28
C ASP A 85 -11.54 -15.64 3.90
N ASP A 86 -11.57 -15.52 5.22
CA ASP A 86 -12.57 -14.71 5.94
C ASP A 86 -12.58 -13.25 5.45
N VAL A 87 -11.40 -12.60 5.38
CA VAL A 87 -11.28 -11.21 4.89
C VAL A 87 -11.75 -11.09 3.44
N THR A 88 -11.48 -12.10 2.60
CA THR A 88 -11.94 -12.10 1.21
C THR A 88 -13.46 -12.22 1.13
N GLU A 89 -14.05 -13.11 1.93
CA GLU A 89 -15.50 -13.29 2.01
C GLU A 89 -16.19 -12.01 2.49
N PHE A 90 -15.74 -11.40 3.59
CA PHE A 90 -16.37 -10.19 4.14
C PHE A 90 -16.33 -9.01 3.16
N LYS A 91 -15.25 -8.88 2.37
CA LYS A 91 -15.16 -7.89 1.31
C LYS A 91 -16.11 -8.20 0.15
N GLY A 92 -16.21 -9.46 -0.26
CA GLY A 92 -17.11 -9.91 -1.32
C GLY A 92 -18.58 -9.68 -0.95
N GLU A 93 -18.94 -9.89 0.31
CA GLU A 93 -20.26 -9.61 0.87
C GLU A 93 -20.51 -8.10 1.08
N GLY A 94 -19.47 -7.27 0.94
CA GLY A 94 -19.55 -5.83 1.11
C GLY A 94 -19.68 -5.37 2.57
N THR A 95 -19.39 -6.26 3.53
CA THR A 95 -19.37 -5.97 4.98
C THR A 95 -18.08 -5.27 5.40
N VAL A 96 -17.00 -5.41 4.62
CA VAL A 96 -15.67 -4.85 4.91
C VAL A 96 -15.09 -4.18 3.66
N GLY A 97 -14.38 -3.07 3.85
CA GLY A 97 -13.69 -2.34 2.79
C GLY A 97 -12.23 -2.02 3.13
N GLU A 98 -11.45 -1.71 2.09
CA GLU A 98 -10.06 -1.25 2.22
C GLU A 98 -9.98 0.28 2.33
N ALA A 99 -9.66 0.78 3.53
CA ALA A 99 -9.48 2.20 3.79
C ALA A 99 -8.15 2.74 3.24
N LEU A 100 -8.05 4.06 3.08
CA LEU A 100 -6.89 4.69 2.47
C LEU A 100 -5.62 4.68 3.33
N ASP A 101 -5.76 4.51 4.63
CA ASP A 101 -4.67 4.44 5.58
C ASP A 101 -4.05 3.03 5.70
N GLY A 102 -4.62 2.07 4.99
CA GLY A 102 -4.12 0.70 4.91
C GLY A 102 -4.81 -0.26 5.85
N PHE A 103 -5.87 0.16 6.55
CA PHE A 103 -6.67 -0.71 7.41
C PHE A 103 -7.97 -1.18 6.74
N LEU A 104 -8.57 -2.20 7.33
CA LEU A 104 -9.94 -2.62 7.03
C LEU A 104 -10.93 -1.78 7.83
N GLU A 105 -12.00 -1.34 7.18
CA GLU A 105 -13.15 -0.74 7.84
C GLU A 105 -14.39 -1.61 7.63
N ILE A 106 -15.20 -1.73 8.69
CA ILE A 106 -16.50 -2.40 8.62
C ILE A 106 -17.50 -1.44 7.98
N ILE A 107 -18.19 -1.92 6.97
CA ILE A 107 -19.29 -1.27 6.27
C ILE A 107 -20.55 -2.07 6.62
N PRO A 108 -21.31 -1.66 7.66
CA PRO A 108 -22.46 -2.42 8.11
C PRO A 108 -23.45 -2.67 6.98
N ASN A 109 -23.85 -3.94 6.83
CA ASN A 109 -24.90 -4.37 5.93
C ASN A 109 -25.94 -5.17 6.71
N GLN A 110 -27.01 -5.59 6.05
CA GLN A 110 -28.10 -6.31 6.69
C GLN A 110 -27.64 -7.57 7.44
N LYS A 111 -26.69 -8.35 6.89
CA LYS A 111 -26.17 -9.57 7.52
C LYS A 111 -25.40 -9.23 8.79
N TYR A 112 -24.51 -8.24 8.74
CA TYR A 112 -23.76 -7.75 9.89
C TYR A 112 -24.67 -7.23 11.02
N GLU A 113 -25.79 -6.59 10.69
CA GLU A 113 -26.71 -6.04 11.70
C GLU A 113 -27.66 -7.09 12.30
N SER A 114 -28.00 -8.13 11.54
CA SER A 114 -29.04 -9.09 11.94
C SER A 114 -28.50 -10.43 12.47
N ASP A 115 -27.26 -10.80 12.13
CA ASP A 115 -26.62 -12.03 12.59
C ASP A 115 -25.51 -11.72 13.60
N SER A 116 -25.82 -11.90 14.89
CA SER A 116 -24.88 -11.65 15.98
C SER A 116 -23.61 -12.53 15.94
N ILE A 117 -23.69 -13.75 15.39
CA ILE A 117 -22.53 -14.64 15.30
C ILE A 117 -21.60 -14.11 14.21
N TYR A 118 -22.17 -13.75 13.07
CA TYR A 118 -21.43 -13.16 11.96
C TYR A 118 -20.81 -11.81 12.37
N GLN A 119 -21.54 -10.94 13.08
CA GLN A 119 -21.00 -9.68 13.61
C GLN A 119 -19.75 -9.92 14.48
N VAL A 120 -19.84 -10.81 15.47
CA VAL A 120 -18.71 -11.11 16.37
C VAL A 120 -17.51 -11.66 15.59
N LEU A 121 -17.74 -12.48 14.57
CA LEU A 121 -16.68 -12.99 13.70
C LEU A 121 -16.01 -11.86 12.91
N VAL A 122 -16.79 -11.00 12.24
CA VAL A 122 -16.27 -9.86 11.47
C VAL A 122 -15.47 -8.93 12.36
N ASP A 123 -16.00 -8.55 13.52
CA ASP A 123 -15.34 -7.68 14.49
C ASP A 123 -13.97 -8.24 14.91
N LYS A 124 -13.95 -9.52 15.26
CA LYS A 124 -12.72 -10.20 15.70
C LYS A 124 -11.68 -10.24 14.59
N ILE A 125 -12.05 -10.71 13.41
CA ILE A 125 -11.11 -10.88 12.29
C ILE A 125 -10.59 -9.53 11.79
N VAL A 126 -11.45 -8.51 11.69
CA VAL A 126 -11.05 -7.15 11.31
C VAL A 126 -10.08 -6.56 12.36
N ALA A 127 -10.34 -6.78 13.65
CA ALA A 127 -9.45 -6.32 14.71
C ALA A 127 -8.06 -7.00 14.64
N GLU A 128 -8.02 -8.32 14.46
CA GLU A 128 -6.77 -9.08 14.32
C GLU A 128 -5.97 -8.64 13.07
N GLU A 129 -6.64 -8.54 11.92
CA GLU A 129 -6.02 -8.11 10.66
C GLU A 129 -5.48 -6.67 10.78
N ASN A 130 -6.21 -5.77 11.44
CA ASN A 130 -5.75 -4.39 11.64
C ASN A 130 -4.61 -4.28 12.66
N GLU A 131 -4.56 -5.15 13.68
CA GLU A 131 -3.41 -5.26 14.57
C GLU A 131 -2.17 -5.70 13.78
N ASP A 132 -2.32 -6.71 12.93
CA ASP A 132 -1.24 -7.25 12.09
C ASP A 132 -0.71 -6.22 11.09
N ARG A 133 -1.62 -5.55 10.38
CA ARG A 133 -1.29 -4.46 9.45
C ARG A 133 -0.48 -3.36 10.15
N ARG A 134 -0.86 -3.01 11.38
CA ARG A 134 -0.14 -2.01 12.17
C ARG A 134 1.28 -2.46 12.52
N LEU A 135 1.46 -3.72 12.92
CA LEU A 135 2.78 -4.29 13.22
C LEU A 135 3.67 -4.32 11.98
N ILE A 136 3.13 -4.76 10.84
CA ILE A 136 3.84 -4.85 9.57
C ILE A 136 4.24 -3.46 9.08
N MET A 137 3.31 -2.50 9.05
CA MET A 137 3.60 -1.13 8.62
C MET A 137 4.65 -0.46 9.52
N ARG A 138 4.56 -0.65 10.84
CA ARG A 138 5.58 -0.17 11.78
C ARG A 138 6.94 -0.75 11.46
N ARG A 139 7.01 -2.05 11.20
CA ARG A 139 8.28 -2.71 10.86
C ARG A 139 8.88 -2.17 9.58
N ILE A 140 8.07 -1.90 8.57
CA ILE A 140 8.52 -1.27 7.32
C ILE A 140 9.10 0.10 7.61
N ILE A 141 8.42 0.94 8.41
CA ILE A 141 8.93 2.27 8.80
C ILE A 141 10.30 2.15 9.49
N GLU A 142 10.47 1.21 10.41
CA GLU A 142 11.74 0.98 11.12
C GLU A 142 12.90 0.56 10.21
N LEU A 143 12.61 -0.14 9.11
CA LEU A 143 13.60 -0.59 8.13
C LEU A 143 14.05 0.53 7.19
N HIS A 144 13.34 1.64 7.18
CA HIS A 144 13.57 2.77 6.28
C HIS A 144 13.75 4.07 7.09
N PRO A 145 14.87 4.25 7.82
CA PRO A 145 15.12 5.45 8.61
C PRO A 145 15.18 6.74 7.78
N GLU A 146 15.32 6.63 6.46
CA GLU A 146 15.21 7.72 5.49
C GLU A 146 13.77 8.21 5.30
N ILE A 147 12.75 7.46 5.74
CA ILE A 147 11.35 7.89 5.74
C ILE A 147 11.17 8.87 6.91
N ASP A 148 10.75 10.10 6.59
CA ASP A 148 10.38 11.08 7.61
C ASP A 148 9.31 10.47 8.55
N PRO A 149 9.46 10.54 9.88
CA PRO A 149 8.41 10.13 10.81
C PRO A 149 7.04 10.79 10.57
N ASN A 150 6.97 11.91 9.84
CA ASN A 150 5.75 12.55 9.37
C ASN A 150 5.19 11.93 8.08
N ASP A 151 6.02 11.20 7.32
CA ASP A 151 5.64 10.42 6.13
C ASP A 151 5.08 9.03 6.49
N LYS A 152 4.78 8.74 7.76
CA LYS A 152 4.09 7.48 8.17
C LYS A 152 2.76 7.28 7.44
N SER A 153 2.06 8.38 7.12
CA SER A 153 0.86 8.37 6.27
C SER A 153 1.15 7.82 4.87
N LYS A 154 2.36 8.00 4.35
CA LYS A 154 2.80 7.50 3.05
C LYS A 154 2.95 5.98 3.05
N VAL A 155 3.45 5.39 4.14
CA VAL A 155 3.50 3.92 4.27
C VAL A 155 2.08 3.34 4.27
N GLY A 156 1.17 3.94 5.04
CA GLY A 156 -0.25 3.59 5.02
C GLY A 156 -0.87 3.68 3.62
N LEU A 157 -0.60 4.76 2.90
CA LEU A 157 -1.11 4.96 1.53
C LEU A 157 -0.54 3.95 0.52
N VAL A 158 0.73 3.59 0.63
CA VAL A 158 1.32 2.55 -0.24
C VAL A 158 0.75 1.19 0.10
N TYR A 159 0.59 0.90 1.40
CA TYR A 159 0.01 -0.33 1.88
C TYR A 159 -1.45 -0.46 1.43
N SER A 160 -2.26 0.59 1.59
CA SER A 160 -3.66 0.61 1.12
C SER A 160 -3.73 0.40 -0.38
N ARG A 161 -2.91 1.10 -1.18
CA ARG A 161 -2.90 0.91 -2.64
C ARG A 161 -2.59 -0.54 -3.01
N MET A 162 -1.61 -1.17 -2.36
CA MET A 162 -1.31 -2.59 -2.57
C MET A 162 -2.50 -3.50 -2.22
N LYS A 163 -3.20 -3.25 -1.12
CA LYS A 163 -4.36 -4.06 -0.70
C LYS A 163 -5.61 -3.81 -1.57
N GLN A 164 -5.82 -2.58 -2.03
CA GLN A 164 -6.89 -2.22 -2.98
C GLN A 164 -6.63 -2.83 -4.36
N GLU A 165 -5.38 -2.79 -4.85
CA GLU A 165 -4.96 -3.46 -6.09
C GLU A 165 -5.22 -4.97 -6.02
N ALA A 166 -4.95 -5.61 -4.87
CA ALA A 166 -5.17 -7.04 -4.64
C ALA A 166 -6.63 -7.44 -4.37
N SER A 167 -7.52 -6.47 -4.05
CA SER A 167 -8.92 -6.77 -3.74
C SER A 167 -9.72 -7.09 -5.01
N GLN A 168 -10.73 -7.95 -4.90
CA GLN A 168 -11.56 -8.38 -6.03
C GLN A 168 -12.43 -7.23 -6.57
N GLU A 169 -12.81 -7.30 -7.84
CA GLU A 169 -13.79 -6.39 -8.44
C GLU A 169 -15.11 -6.44 -7.66
N GLY A 170 -15.79 -5.30 -7.50
CA GLY A 170 -17.03 -5.19 -6.75
C GLY A 170 -16.89 -5.06 -5.23
N THR A 171 -15.66 -5.10 -4.68
CA THR A 171 -15.38 -4.87 -3.25
C THR A 171 -15.21 -3.38 -2.94
N TRP A 172 -15.47 -2.98 -1.69
CA TRP A 172 -15.38 -1.57 -1.28
C TRP A 172 -13.93 -1.11 -1.07
N ILE A 173 -13.59 0.03 -1.69
CA ILE A 173 -12.32 0.73 -1.52
C ILE A 173 -12.56 2.22 -1.27
N GLN A 174 -11.84 2.79 -0.31
CA GLN A 174 -11.92 4.22 -0.02
C GLN A 174 -11.10 5.03 -1.03
N GLN A 175 -11.64 6.15 -1.49
CA GLN A 175 -11.06 7.10 -2.45
C GLN A 175 -10.35 8.24 -1.72
N SER A 176 -9.46 8.95 -2.42
CA SER A 176 -8.65 10.08 -1.90
C SER A 176 -9.45 11.18 -1.21
N ASP A 177 -10.74 11.33 -1.51
CA ASP A 177 -11.66 12.28 -0.90
C ASP A 177 -12.42 11.72 0.32
N GLY A 178 -12.09 10.50 0.75
CA GLY A 178 -12.73 9.77 1.84
C GLY A 178 -14.01 9.03 1.43
N SER A 179 -14.48 9.18 0.20
CA SER A 179 -15.67 8.48 -0.29
C SER A 179 -15.38 7.00 -0.53
N TRP A 180 -16.42 6.17 -0.40
CA TRP A 180 -16.32 4.74 -0.68
C TRP A 180 -16.86 4.44 -2.09
N LYS A 181 -16.13 3.62 -2.85
CA LYS A 181 -16.62 3.08 -4.12
C LYS A 181 -16.38 1.58 -4.18
N LYS A 182 -17.20 0.88 -4.96
CA LYS A 182 -16.86 -0.48 -5.37
C LYS A 182 -15.77 -0.42 -6.44
N LYS A 183 -14.75 -1.26 -6.31
CA LYS A 183 -13.70 -1.42 -7.31
C LYS A 183 -14.30 -1.85 -8.64
#